data_AF-A0A0A8UK71-F1
#
_entry.id   AF-A0A0A8UK71-F1
#
_cell.length_a   1.000
_cell.length_b   1.000
_cell.length_c   1.000
_cell.angle_alpha   90.00
_cell.angle_beta   90.00
_cell.angle_gamma   90.00
#
_symmetry.space_group_name_H-M   'P 1'
#
loop_
_entity.id
_entity.type
_entity.pdbx_description
1 polymer ?
#
loop_
_entity_poly.entity_id
_entity_poly.type
_entity_poly.pdbx_seq_one_letter_code
_entity_poly.pdbx_strand_id
1 'polypeptide(L)'
;MVEIFVKKITTYIQKLQDIFNKYRVEKGYRYSLINVTTQNNAIELHVIVLGIKKHILKLRPEEVIYDDGLLSEFSPCDVRAITYLSFQKYVKQELYSLKIEQQHINNGETLFGLKDVNTDRVFNIDAKNLYQNYDLLIKLSRKDMINVISTAVQEQTILDIKNMERLRDQL
;
A
#
# COMPACT_ATOMS: atom_id res chain seq x y z
N MET A 1 2.01 8.05 32.62
CA MET A 1 1.52 7.04 31.64
C MET A 1 1.81 7.48 30.20
N VAL A 2 1.56 8.74 29.84
CA VAL A 2 1.88 9.33 28.51
C VAL A 2 3.38 9.34 28.19
N GLU A 3 4.24 9.69 29.15
CA GLU A 3 5.70 9.75 28.93
C GLU A 3 6.33 8.40 28.57
N ILE A 4 5.85 7.30 29.16
CA ILE A 4 6.35 5.95 28.87
C ILE A 4 6.00 5.55 27.43
N PHE A 5 4.82 5.95 26.96
CA PHE A 5 4.34 5.69 25.61
C PHE A 5 5.12 6.50 24.57
N VAL A 6 5.34 7.80 24.84
CA VAL A 6 6.16 8.67 23.99
C VAL A 6 7.58 8.11 23.88
N LYS A 7 8.22 7.75 24.99
CA LYS A 7 9.60 7.23 25.02
C LYS A 7 9.76 5.91 24.25
N LYS A 8 8.75 5.03 24.31
CA LYS A 8 8.73 3.78 23.54
C LYS A 8 8.62 4.05 22.03
N ILE A 9 7.78 5.01 21.63
CA ILE A 9 7.66 5.43 20.22
C ILE A 9 8.97 6.04 19.73
N THR A 10 9.59 6.94 20.49
CA THR A 10 10.86 7.58 20.10
C THR A 10 11.95 6.54 19.91
N THR A 11 12.04 5.55 20.80
CA THR A 11 13.06 4.48 20.71
C THR A 11 12.83 3.56 19.50
N TYR A 12 11.57 3.31 19.13
CA TYR A 12 11.22 2.51 17.96
C TYR A 12 11.54 3.27 16.66
N ILE A 13 11.20 4.56 16.60
CA ILE A 13 11.55 5.46 15.51
C ILE A 13 13.07 5.56 15.38
N GLN A 14 13.81 5.68 16.48
CA GLN A 14 15.28 5.73 16.46
C GLN A 14 15.87 4.45 15.87
N LYS A 15 15.38 3.27 16.27
CA LYS A 15 15.84 1.98 15.71
C LYS A 15 15.55 1.87 14.23
N LEU A 16 14.40 2.35 13.79
CA LEU A 16 14.06 2.42 12.36
C LEU A 16 15.00 3.39 11.64
N GLN A 17 15.24 4.59 12.19
CA GLN A 17 16.19 5.57 11.65
C GLN A 17 17.61 5.04 11.58
N ASP A 18 18.06 4.24 12.54
CA ASP A 18 19.39 3.61 12.53
C ASP A 18 19.49 2.53 11.44
N ILE A 19 18.43 1.73 11.26
CA ILE A 19 18.29 0.81 10.13
C ILE A 19 18.31 1.62 8.82
N PHE A 20 17.56 2.71 8.71
CA PHE A 20 17.53 3.58 7.52
C PHE A 20 18.90 4.18 7.21
N ASN A 21 19.54 4.80 8.18
CA ASN A 21 20.85 5.44 8.03
C ASN A 21 21.94 4.43 7.67
N LYS A 22 21.85 3.20 8.18
CA LYS A 22 22.76 2.11 7.80
C LYS A 22 22.65 1.76 6.32
N TYR A 23 21.46 1.83 5.71
CA TYR A 23 21.24 1.40 4.33
C TYR A 23 21.21 2.54 3.31
N ARG A 24 20.98 3.78 3.73
CA ARG A 24 21.02 4.97 2.85
C ARG A 24 22.42 5.28 2.29
N VAL A 25 23.48 4.80 2.94
CA VAL A 25 24.88 5.09 2.58
C VAL A 25 25.33 4.37 1.30
N GLU A 26 24.65 3.30 0.91
CA GLU A 26 24.89 2.60 -0.35
C GLU A 26 23.86 3.09 -1.39
N LYS A 27 24.33 3.83 -2.40
CA LYS A 27 23.47 4.48 -3.39
C LYS A 27 22.59 3.47 -4.14
N GLY A 28 21.27 3.63 -4.08
CA GLY A 28 20.33 2.97 -5.00
C GLY A 28 19.22 2.12 -4.37
N TYR A 29 19.15 2.01 -3.04
CA TYR A 29 18.08 1.30 -2.35
C TYR A 29 16.76 2.06 -2.43
N ARG A 30 15.73 1.45 -3.03
CA ARG A 30 14.35 1.95 -3.00
C ARG A 30 13.48 1.03 -2.16
N TYR A 31 12.56 1.60 -1.41
CA TYR A 31 11.54 0.85 -0.70
C TYR A 31 10.41 0.53 -1.67
N SER A 32 9.95 -0.72 -1.65
CA SER A 32 8.82 -1.18 -2.45
C SER A 32 7.78 -1.78 -1.54
N LEU A 33 6.56 -1.23 -1.59
CA LEU A 33 5.42 -1.82 -0.92
C LEU A 33 5.00 -3.05 -1.72
N ILE A 34 4.99 -4.23 -1.09
CA ILE A 34 4.69 -5.49 -1.78
C ILE A 34 3.34 -6.08 -1.38
N ASN A 35 2.82 -5.69 -0.21
CA ASN A 35 1.55 -6.19 0.28
C ASN A 35 0.99 -5.25 1.37
N VAL A 36 -0.33 -5.27 1.51
CA VAL A 36 -1.07 -4.60 2.58
C VAL A 36 -1.95 -5.63 3.26
N THR A 37 -1.82 -5.75 4.57
CA THR A 37 -2.61 -6.69 5.38
C THR A 37 -3.28 -5.98 6.55
N THR A 38 -4.24 -6.66 7.18
CA THR A 38 -4.85 -6.19 8.43
C THR A 38 -4.55 -7.19 9.53
N GLN A 39 -3.92 -6.75 10.62
CA GLN A 39 -3.70 -7.55 11.83
C GLN A 39 -4.27 -6.79 13.03
N ASN A 40 -5.07 -7.47 13.86
CA ASN A 40 -5.70 -6.86 15.04
C ASN A 40 -6.44 -5.54 14.74
N ASN A 41 -7.15 -5.48 13.61
CA ASN A 41 -7.86 -4.29 13.11
C ASN A 41 -6.97 -3.08 12.73
N ALA A 42 -5.65 -3.25 12.76
CA ALA A 42 -4.65 -2.28 12.30
C ALA A 42 -4.12 -2.66 10.91
N ILE A 43 -3.84 -1.65 10.08
CA ILE A 43 -3.24 -1.84 8.76
C ILE A 43 -1.73 -2.07 8.94
N GLU A 44 -1.21 -3.10 8.30
CA GLU A 44 0.22 -3.44 8.27
C GLU A 44 0.70 -3.45 6.81
N LEU A 45 1.67 -2.59 6.52
CA LEU A 45 2.39 -2.51 5.25
C LEU A 45 3.55 -3.50 5.27
N HIS A 46 3.68 -4.32 4.23
CA HIS A 46 4.82 -5.20 4.03
C HIS A 46 5.71 -4.58 2.96
N VAL A 47 6.92 -4.20 3.34
CA VAL A 47 7.83 -3.41 2.51
C VAL A 47 9.14 -4.16 2.34
N ILE A 48 9.68 -4.17 1.14
CA ILE A 48 11.03 -4.69 0.87
C ILE A 48 11.98 -3.54 0.58
N VAL A 49 13.25 -3.74 0.92
CA VAL A 49 14.34 -2.85 0.51
C VAL A 49 15.04 -3.46 -0.69
N LEU A 50 14.90 -2.84 -1.86
CA LEU A 50 15.38 -3.41 -3.13
C LEU A 50 16.90 -3.49 -3.18
N GLY A 51 17.45 -4.70 -3.12
CA GLY A 51 18.89 -4.99 -3.20
C GLY A 51 19.50 -5.48 -1.87
N ILE A 52 18.71 -5.53 -0.79
CA ILE A 52 19.07 -6.23 0.45
C ILE A 52 18.32 -7.56 0.48
N LYS A 53 19.00 -8.65 0.84
CA LYS A 53 18.37 -9.99 0.92
C LYS A 53 17.14 -9.97 1.84
N LYS A 54 15.97 -10.29 1.26
CA LYS A 54 14.78 -10.99 1.83
C LYS A 54 14.21 -10.52 3.17
N HIS A 55 14.51 -9.32 3.66
CA HIS A 55 13.83 -8.79 4.85
C HIS A 55 12.60 -7.98 4.44
N ILE A 56 11.44 -8.50 4.82
CA ILE A 56 10.17 -7.79 4.76
C ILE A 56 10.05 -6.97 6.05
N LEU A 57 10.07 -5.66 5.91
CA LEU A 57 9.75 -4.72 6.97
C LEU A 57 8.23 -4.64 7.11
N LYS A 58 7.77 -4.61 8.36
CA LYS A 58 6.37 -4.41 8.72
C LYS A 58 6.23 -3.03 9.31
N LEU A 59 5.47 -2.18 8.64
CA LEU A 59 5.31 -0.77 9.00
C LEU A 59 3.81 -0.44 9.07
N ARG A 60 3.45 0.54 9.89
CA ARG A 60 2.11 1.16 9.84
C ARG A 60 2.12 2.29 8.82
N PRO A 61 1.01 2.54 8.10
CA PRO A 61 0.93 3.66 7.16
C PRO A 61 1.33 5.00 7.79
N GLU A 62 0.88 5.25 9.03
CA GLU A 62 1.21 6.48 9.74
C GLU A 62 2.69 6.61 10.08
N GLU A 63 3.40 5.51 10.33
CA GLU A 63 4.85 5.57 10.60
C GLU A 63 5.63 6.02 9.37
N VAL A 64 5.13 5.69 8.18
CA VAL A 64 5.75 6.07 6.92
C VAL A 64 5.42 7.50 6.55
N ILE A 65 4.17 7.94 6.74
CA ILE A 65 3.74 9.28 6.31
C ILE A 65 4.31 10.42 7.18
N TYR A 66 4.69 10.14 8.42
CA TYR A 66 5.29 11.15 9.33
C TYR A 66 6.81 11.26 9.18
N ASP A 67 7.46 10.41 8.39
CA ASP A 67 8.89 10.44 8.11
C ASP A 67 9.11 10.79 6.63
N ASP A 68 9.27 12.07 6.33
CA ASP A 68 9.50 12.57 4.97
C ASP A 68 10.72 11.92 4.31
N GLY A 69 11.74 11.61 5.09
CA GLY A 69 12.95 10.94 4.63
C GLY A 69 12.61 9.55 4.11
N LEU A 70 11.89 8.76 4.90
CA LEU A 70 11.42 7.44 4.50
C LEU A 70 10.42 7.49 3.34
N LEU A 71 9.42 8.35 3.41
CA LEU A 71 8.37 8.46 2.39
C LEU A 71 8.96 8.80 1.01
N SER A 72 10.03 9.61 0.97
CA SER A 72 10.72 10.00 -0.26
C SER A 72 11.40 8.84 -1.00
N GLU A 73 11.64 7.72 -0.32
CA GLU A 73 12.30 6.54 -0.90
C GLU A 73 11.32 5.56 -1.57
N PHE A 74 10.01 5.80 -1.44
CA PHE A 74 8.96 5.02 -2.06
C PHE A 74 8.63 5.54 -3.46
N SER A 75 8.11 4.66 -4.32
CA SER A 75 7.58 5.08 -5.62
C SER A 75 6.35 5.98 -5.44
N PRO A 76 6.02 6.87 -6.41
CA PRO A 76 4.78 7.66 -6.35
C PRO A 76 3.51 6.80 -6.21
N CYS A 77 3.53 5.59 -6.77
CA CYS A 77 2.44 4.63 -6.63
C CYS A 77 2.31 4.18 -5.17
N ASP A 78 3.41 3.81 -4.52
CA ASP A 78 3.40 3.37 -3.13
C ASP A 78 3.03 4.52 -2.18
N VAL A 79 3.55 5.73 -2.43
CA VAL A 79 3.22 6.93 -1.65
C VAL A 79 1.70 7.17 -1.65
N ARG A 80 1.03 7.03 -2.80
CA ARG A 80 -0.43 7.15 -2.87
C ARG A 80 -1.13 6.07 -2.05
N ALA A 81 -0.70 4.81 -2.15
CA ALA A 81 -1.28 3.71 -1.38
C ALA A 81 -1.14 3.96 0.13
N ILE A 82 0.07 4.30 0.58
CA ILE A 82 0.39 4.64 1.97
C ILE A 82 -0.47 5.81 2.45
N THR A 83 -0.63 6.84 1.62
CA THR A 83 -1.47 8.01 1.92
C THR A 83 -2.92 7.60 2.13
N TYR A 84 -3.55 6.89 1.19
CA TYR A 84 -4.93 6.44 1.34
C TYR A 84 -5.15 5.60 2.60
N LEU A 85 -4.23 4.68 2.89
CA LEU A 85 -4.32 3.82 4.07
C LEU A 85 -4.16 4.61 5.37
N SER A 86 -3.29 5.63 5.39
CA SER A 86 -3.08 6.50 6.57
C SER A 86 -4.32 7.33 6.90
N PHE A 87 -5.03 7.81 5.88
CA PHE A 87 -6.20 8.67 6.05
C PHE A 87 -7.53 7.92 6.10
N GLN A 88 -7.53 6.60 5.85
CA GLN A 88 -8.75 5.78 5.81
C GLN A 88 -9.65 5.97 7.03
N LYS A 89 -9.07 6.02 8.23
CA LYS A 89 -9.83 6.14 9.49
C LYS A 89 -10.64 7.45 9.60
N TYR A 90 -10.35 8.43 8.76
CA TYR A 90 -11.07 9.70 8.68
C TYR A 90 -12.15 9.71 7.58
N VAL A 91 -12.23 8.67 6.75
CA VAL A 91 -13.30 8.52 5.75
C VAL A 91 -14.59 8.11 6.45
N LYS A 92 -15.65 8.88 6.24
CA LYS A 92 -16.96 8.65 6.87
C LYS A 92 -17.65 7.43 6.26
N GLN A 93 -18.29 6.61 7.09
CA GLN A 93 -19.01 5.41 6.66
C GLN A 93 -20.19 5.72 5.71
N GLU A 94 -20.79 6.91 5.83
CA GLU A 94 -21.89 7.38 4.97
C GLU A 94 -21.51 7.47 3.49
N LEU A 95 -20.21 7.48 3.17
CA LEU A 95 -19.71 7.51 1.80
C LEU A 95 -19.67 6.11 1.15
N TYR A 96 -19.86 5.03 1.91
CA TYR A 96 -19.74 3.66 1.41
C TYR A 96 -20.97 3.26 0.58
N SER A 97 -20.93 3.56 -0.72
CA SER A 97 -22.02 3.23 -1.66
C SER A 97 -21.65 2.13 -2.66
N LEU A 98 -20.40 1.65 -2.69
CA LEU A 98 -19.95 0.61 -3.62
C LEU A 98 -19.60 -0.67 -2.86
N LYS A 99 -20.04 -1.80 -3.41
CA LYS A 99 -19.74 -3.14 -2.90
C LYS A 99 -19.05 -3.96 -3.99
N ILE A 100 -18.00 -4.69 -3.60
CA ILE A 100 -17.41 -5.73 -4.45
C ILE A 100 -18.28 -6.98 -4.35
N GLU A 101 -18.88 -7.40 -5.46
CA GLU A 101 -19.67 -8.63 -5.54
C GLU A 101 -18.88 -9.80 -6.12
N GLN A 102 -17.94 -9.50 -7.02
CA GLN A 102 -17.14 -10.50 -7.73
C GLN A 102 -15.72 -10.01 -7.90
N GLN A 103 -14.77 -10.95 -7.89
CA GLN A 103 -13.38 -10.72 -8.20
C GLN A 103 -12.90 -11.88 -9.08
N HIS A 104 -12.33 -11.58 -10.24
CA HIS A 104 -11.78 -12.58 -11.14
C HIS A 104 -10.53 -12.06 -11.84
N ILE A 105 -9.68 -12.97 -12.31
CA ILE A 105 -8.46 -12.65 -13.04
C ILE A 105 -8.73 -12.77 -14.53
N ASN A 106 -8.36 -11.75 -15.30
CA ASN A 106 -8.43 -11.74 -16.75
C ASN A 106 -7.10 -11.24 -17.32
N ASN A 107 -6.43 -12.04 -18.16
CA ASN A 107 -5.13 -11.69 -18.77
C ASN A 107 -4.04 -11.23 -17.78
N GLY A 108 -4.07 -11.72 -16.55
CA GLY A 108 -3.09 -11.35 -15.51
C GLY A 108 -3.42 -10.06 -14.75
N GLU A 109 -4.59 -9.47 -15.00
CA GLU A 109 -5.13 -8.33 -14.27
C GLU A 109 -6.36 -8.77 -13.47
N THR A 110 -6.53 -8.23 -12.28
CA THR A 110 -7.71 -8.48 -11.45
C THR A 110 -8.81 -7.51 -11.82
N LEU A 111 -9.98 -8.06 -12.15
CA LEU A 111 -11.22 -7.33 -12.38
C LEU A 111 -12.13 -7.44 -11.16
N PHE A 112 -12.61 -6.29 -10.69
CA PHE A 112 -13.62 -6.18 -9.64
C PHE A 112 -14.99 -5.88 -10.25
N GLY A 113 -15.96 -6.75 -9.96
CA GLY A 113 -17.38 -6.50 -10.21
C GLY A 113 -17.95 -5.70 -9.06
N LEU A 114 -18.27 -4.44 -9.34
CA LEU A 114 -18.80 -3.48 -8.38
C LEU A 114 -20.30 -3.29 -8.56
N LYS A 115 -21.01 -3.20 -7.44
CA LYS A 115 -22.41 -2.81 -7.38
C LYS A 115 -22.55 -1.52 -6.59
N ASP A 116 -23.19 -0.52 -7.20
CA ASP A 116 -23.62 0.68 -6.50
C ASP A 116 -24.92 0.42 -5.75
N VAL A 117 -24.90 0.52 -4.42
CA VAL A 117 -26.03 0.18 -3.56
C VAL A 117 -27.19 1.18 -3.63
N ASN A 118 -26.92 2.40 -4.11
CA ASN A 118 -27.93 3.45 -4.23
C ASN A 118 -28.68 3.36 -5.56
N THR A 119 -28.01 2.90 -6.62
CA THR A 119 -28.55 2.86 -7.98
C THR A 119 -28.77 1.46 -8.54
N ASP A 120 -28.35 0.41 -7.82
CA ASP A 120 -28.34 -0.99 -8.24
C ASP A 120 -27.49 -1.26 -9.50
N ARG A 121 -26.72 -0.26 -9.96
CA ARG A 121 -25.88 -0.36 -11.16
C ARG A 121 -24.69 -1.27 -10.90
N VAL A 122 -24.46 -2.21 -11.81
CA VAL A 122 -23.30 -3.12 -11.80
C VAL A 122 -22.33 -2.76 -12.92
N PHE A 123 -21.03 -2.78 -12.62
CA PHE A 123 -19.97 -2.55 -13.60
C PHE A 123 -18.68 -3.25 -13.18
N ASN A 124 -17.80 -3.51 -14.15
CA ASN A 124 -16.47 -4.07 -13.90
C ASN A 124 -15.40 -3.00 -14.07
N ILE A 125 -14.37 -3.05 -13.23
CA ILE A 125 -13.21 -2.18 -13.30
C ILE A 125 -11.98 -2.97 -12.81
N ASP A 126 -10.83 -2.80 -13.47
CA ASP A 126 -9.59 -3.41 -13.02
C ASP A 126 -9.04 -2.76 -11.75
N ALA A 127 -8.23 -3.52 -11.02
CA ALA A 127 -7.65 -3.10 -9.75
C ALA A 127 -6.89 -1.77 -9.87
N LYS A 128 -6.12 -1.59 -10.94
CA LYS A 128 -5.32 -0.39 -11.18
C LYS A 128 -6.19 0.84 -11.41
N ASN A 129 -7.20 0.75 -12.29
CA ASN A 129 -8.11 1.85 -12.57
C ASN A 129 -8.98 2.19 -11.36
N LEU A 130 -9.44 1.19 -10.61
CA LEU A 130 -10.18 1.43 -9.37
C LEU A 130 -9.32 2.09 -8.30
N TYR A 131 -8.07 1.64 -8.15
CA TYR A 131 -7.09 2.24 -7.25
C TYR A 131 -6.76 3.70 -7.62
N GLN A 132 -6.67 4.01 -8.91
CA GLN A 132 -6.37 5.37 -9.39
C GLN A 132 -7.57 6.31 -9.28
N ASN A 133 -8.80 5.79 -9.26
CA ASN A 133 -10.02 6.58 -9.16
C ASN A 133 -10.41 6.81 -7.69
N TYR A 134 -9.98 7.95 -7.13
CA TYR A 134 -10.27 8.33 -5.75
C TYR A 134 -11.77 8.30 -5.43
N ASP A 135 -12.60 8.86 -6.30
CA ASP A 135 -14.04 9.01 -6.08
C ASP A 135 -14.77 7.67 -5.98
N LEU A 136 -14.28 6.64 -6.69
CA LEU A 136 -14.80 5.28 -6.55
C LEU A 136 -14.17 4.58 -5.35
N LEU A 137 -12.87 4.75 -5.13
CA LEU A 137 -12.13 4.07 -4.08
C LEU A 137 -12.66 4.41 -2.68
N ILE A 138 -12.98 5.68 -2.41
CA ILE A 138 -13.52 6.12 -1.10
C ILE A 138 -14.96 5.65 -0.85
N LYS A 139 -15.68 5.21 -1.89
CA LYS A 139 -17.03 4.66 -1.76
C LYS A 139 -17.03 3.19 -1.39
N LEU A 140 -15.87 2.55 -1.31
CA LEU A 140 -15.74 1.17 -0.87
C LEU A 140 -15.69 1.08 0.65
N SER A 141 -16.14 -0.05 1.19
CA SER A 141 -15.92 -0.37 2.59
C SER A 141 -14.41 -0.39 2.91
N ARG A 142 -14.06 -0.23 4.20
CA ARG A 142 -12.66 -0.29 4.64
C ARG A 142 -11.93 -1.55 4.17
N LYS A 143 -12.62 -2.69 4.27
CA LYS A 143 -12.09 -4.00 3.86
C LYS A 143 -11.86 -4.05 2.35
N ASP A 144 -12.82 -3.57 1.58
CA ASP A 144 -12.78 -3.62 0.12
C ASP A 144 -11.73 -2.67 -0.45
N MET A 145 -11.61 -1.47 0.12
CA MET A 145 -10.57 -0.52 -0.24
C MET A 145 -9.17 -1.09 -0.01
N ILE A 146 -8.94 -1.75 1.13
CA ILE A 146 -7.67 -2.43 1.41
C ILE A 146 -7.41 -3.55 0.41
N ASN A 147 -8.44 -4.34 0.05
CA ASN A 147 -8.33 -5.39 -0.96
C ASN A 147 -7.87 -4.82 -2.30
N VAL A 148 -8.54 -3.78 -2.80
CA VAL A 148 -8.20 -3.11 -4.07
C VAL A 148 -6.78 -2.56 -4.05
N ILE A 149 -6.40 -1.82 -3.01
CA ILE A 149 -5.06 -1.24 -2.88
C ILE A 149 -4.01 -2.35 -2.87
N SER A 150 -4.22 -3.40 -2.07
CA SER A 150 -3.30 -4.53 -1.98
C SER A 150 -3.12 -5.25 -3.32
N THR A 151 -4.23 -5.52 -4.02
CA THR A 151 -4.21 -6.12 -5.36
C THR A 151 -3.44 -5.26 -6.36
N ALA A 152 -3.74 -3.96 -6.45
CA ALA A 152 -3.08 -3.06 -7.40
C ALA A 152 -1.57 -2.94 -7.13
N VAL A 153 -1.18 -2.89 -5.86
CA VAL A 153 0.23 -2.85 -5.43
C VAL A 153 0.97 -4.15 -5.79
N GLN A 154 0.34 -5.31 -5.54
CA GLN A 154 0.92 -6.61 -5.90
C GLN A 154 1.09 -6.77 -7.41
N GLU A 155 0.09 -6.38 -8.19
CA GLU A 155 0.17 -6.40 -9.66
C GLU A 155 1.28 -5.50 -10.17
N GLN A 156 1.39 -4.27 -9.65
CA GLN A 156 2.48 -3.35 -10.00
C GLN A 156 3.85 -3.92 -9.63
N THR A 157 3.98 -4.52 -8.45
CA THR A 157 5.23 -5.18 -8.01
C THR A 157 5.64 -6.29 -8.95
N ILE A 158 4.69 -7.14 -9.37
CA ILE A 158 4.96 -8.23 -10.33
C ILE A 158 5.42 -7.66 -11.68
N LEU A 159 4.79 -6.58 -12.16
CA LEU A 159 5.19 -5.90 -13.39
C LEU A 159 6.60 -5.33 -13.29
N ASP A 160 6.94 -4.68 -12.17
CA ASP A 160 8.25 -4.09 -11.94
C ASP A 160 9.35 -5.17 -11.88
N ILE A 161 9.09 -6.29 -11.22
CA ILE A 161 10.01 -7.45 -11.20
C ILE A 161 10.26 -7.97 -12.63
N LYS A 162 9.20 -8.20 -13.40
CA LYS A 162 9.32 -8.69 -14.80
C LYS A 162 10.11 -7.71 -15.68
N ASN A 163 9.93 -6.41 -15.47
CA ASN A 163 10.65 -5.39 -16.23
C ASN A 163 12.15 -5.36 -15.86
N MET A 164 12.48 -5.53 -14.59
CA MET A 164 13.87 -5.63 -14.14
C MET A 164 14.58 -6.89 -14.69
N GLU A 165 13.90 -8.04 -14.73
CA GLU A 165 14.45 -9.28 -15.31
C GLU A 165 14.74 -9.13 -16.80
N ARG A 166 13.81 -8.55 -17.57
CA ARG A 166 14.01 -8.29 -19.01
C ARG A 166 15.20 -7.37 -19.30
N LEU A 167 15.40 -6.34 -18.50
CA LEU A 167 16.53 -5.42 -18.65
C LEU A 167 17.87 -6.09 -18.35
N ARG A 168 17.88 -7.09 -17.46
CA ARG A 168 19.08 -7.86 -17.12
C ARG A 168 19.48 -8.83 -18.24
N ASP A 169 18.52 -9.44 -18.92
CA ASP A 169 18.79 -10.39 -20.01
C ASP A 169 19.25 -9.71 -21.31
N GLN A 170 19.16 -8.37 -21.39
CA GLN A 170 19.59 -7.55 -22.54
C GLN A 170 20.99 -6.94 -22.37
N LEU A 171 21.63 -7.14 -21.21
CA LEU A 171 22.98 -6.67 -20.88
C LEU A 171 23.97 -7.84 -20.89
#